data_AF-A0A410P6M1-F1
#
_entry.id   AF-A0A410P6M1-F1
#
_cell.length_a   1.000
_cell.length_b   1.000
_cell.length_c   1.000
_cell.angle_alpha   90.00
_cell.angle_beta   90.00
_cell.angle_gamma   90.00
#
_symmetry.space_group_name_H-M   'P 1'
#
loop_
_entity.id
_entity.type
_entity.pdbx_description
1 polymer ?
#
loop_
_entity_poly.entity_id
_entity_poly.type
_entity_poly.pdbx_seq_one_letter_code
_entity_poly.pdbx_strand_id
1 'polypeptide(L)'
;MVQLTTEIDTRALDRAIKIAPRVLKFELADGLDRIGKGFLKRFRQQQLQGPPGVRGASGHGLFGTFKRVFLVSPEIEGMGIEVFSESKIAKLHETGGTVRDPGGKRLAVPLSARSEMFTPSGKLRARYKKPKELKNVRALRWKGETFLARVTKRAQRILPLYVLKRSVRIKPRLGFYRTWDGLVNYRIDILNKSIEKALRKI
;
A
#
# COMPACT_ATOMS: atom_id res chain seq x y z
N MET A 1 26.33 15.45 4.74
CA MET A 1 26.26 14.39 3.71
C MET A 1 25.97 15.05 2.39
N VAL A 2 26.89 14.95 1.43
CA VAL A 2 26.67 15.44 0.06
C VAL A 2 25.64 14.51 -0.60
N GLN A 3 24.45 15.02 -0.91
CA GLN A 3 23.50 14.31 -1.76
C GLN A 3 24.01 14.40 -3.19
N LEU A 4 24.57 13.31 -3.71
CA LEU A 4 24.83 13.17 -5.13
C LEU A 4 23.47 13.01 -5.82
N THR A 5 23.01 14.05 -6.49
CA THR A 5 21.80 14.02 -7.32
C THR A 5 22.21 13.51 -8.69
N THR A 6 21.69 12.36 -9.12
CA THR A 6 21.90 11.92 -10.50
C THR A 6 20.99 12.74 -11.40
N GLU A 7 21.47 13.18 -12.56
CA GLU A 7 20.66 13.83 -13.58
C GLU A 7 20.53 12.95 -14.82
N ILE A 8 19.48 13.18 -15.62
CA ILE A 8 19.33 12.49 -16.91
C ILE A 8 20.39 13.03 -17.86
N ASP A 9 21.11 12.14 -18.54
CA ASP A 9 22.06 12.54 -19.58
C ASP A 9 21.30 12.98 -20.84
N THR A 10 20.97 14.27 -20.90
CA THR A 10 20.22 14.88 -22.00
C THR A 10 20.96 14.81 -23.32
N ARG A 11 22.30 14.89 -23.31
CA ARG A 11 23.12 14.80 -24.54
C ARG A 11 23.06 13.40 -25.13
N ALA A 12 23.20 12.37 -24.29
CA ALA A 12 23.06 10.99 -24.72
C ALA A 12 21.63 10.69 -25.19
N LEU A 13 20.63 11.22 -24.49
CA LEU A 13 19.22 11.09 -24.87
C LEU A 13 18.94 11.69 -26.26
N ASP A 14 19.34 12.93 -26.49
CA ASP A 14 19.15 13.62 -27.78
C ASP A 14 19.84 12.86 -28.93
N ARG A 15 21.04 12.33 -28.67
CA ARG A 15 21.77 11.51 -29.63
C ARG A 15 21.00 10.21 -29.93
N ALA A 16 20.50 9.54 -28.90
CA ALA A 16 19.76 8.29 -29.05
C ALA A 16 18.42 8.49 -29.77
N ILE A 17 17.72 9.61 -29.54
CA ILE A 17 16.51 10.00 -30.26
C ILE A 17 16.79 10.15 -31.75
N LYS A 18 17.91 10.80 -32.12
CA LYS A 18 18.26 11.04 -33.52
C LYS A 18 18.71 9.78 -34.26
N ILE A 19 19.54 8.95 -33.63
CA ILE A 19 20.24 7.86 -34.33
C ILE A 19 19.46 6.54 -34.25
N ALA A 20 18.80 6.24 -33.13
CA ALA A 20 18.10 4.97 -32.95
C ALA A 20 16.80 5.09 -32.13
N PRO A 21 15.80 5.85 -32.62
CA PRO A 21 14.56 6.10 -31.87
C PRO A 21 13.78 4.83 -31.56
N ARG A 22 13.75 3.85 -32.48
CA ARG A 22 13.08 2.56 -32.26
C ARG A 22 13.75 1.74 -31.17
N VAL A 23 15.09 1.65 -31.17
CA VAL A 23 15.85 0.89 -30.17
C VAL A 23 15.72 1.56 -28.81
N LEU A 24 15.84 2.89 -28.76
CA LEU A 24 15.66 3.70 -27.56
C LEU A 24 14.27 3.47 -26.94
N LYS A 25 13.21 3.43 -27.77
CA LYS A 25 11.85 3.14 -27.31
C LYS A 25 11.76 1.82 -26.55
N PHE A 26 12.33 0.74 -27.07
CA PHE A 26 12.32 -0.57 -26.40
C PHE A 26 13.13 -0.55 -25.10
N GLU A 27 14.34 0.03 -25.11
CA GLU A 27 15.18 0.10 -23.91
C GLU A 27 14.56 0.97 -22.82
N LEU A 28 13.86 2.06 -23.18
CA LEU A 28 13.12 2.89 -22.24
C LEU A 28 11.91 2.15 -21.68
N ALA A 29 11.16 1.40 -22.51
CA ALA A 29 10.06 0.57 -22.01
C ALA A 29 10.54 -0.44 -20.95
N ASP A 30 11.66 -1.12 -21.22
CA ASP A 30 12.29 -2.06 -20.28
C ASP A 30 12.81 -1.35 -19.02
N GLY A 31 13.39 -0.16 -19.17
CA GLY A 31 13.83 0.68 -18.07
C GLY A 31 12.66 1.07 -17.15
N LEU A 32 11.56 1.55 -17.73
CA LEU A 32 10.33 1.91 -17.02
C LEU A 32 9.71 0.68 -16.31
N ASP A 33 9.71 -0.49 -16.95
CA ASP A 33 9.27 -1.75 -16.34
C ASP A 33 10.06 -2.06 -15.07
N ARG A 34 11.38 -1.96 -15.18
CA ARG A 34 12.32 -2.20 -14.08
C ARG A 34 12.16 -1.18 -12.95
N ILE A 35 11.89 0.07 -13.28
CA ILE A 35 11.56 1.12 -12.30
C ILE A 35 10.31 0.72 -11.52
N GLY A 36 9.22 0.39 -12.20
CA GLY A 36 7.96 0.04 -11.55
C GLY A 36 8.03 -1.21 -10.68
N LYS A 37 8.67 -2.28 -11.20
CA LYS A 37 8.92 -3.51 -10.42
C LYS A 37 9.80 -3.22 -9.20
N GLY A 38 10.86 -2.43 -9.38
CA GLY A 38 11.78 -2.04 -8.31
C GLY A 38 11.09 -1.21 -7.23
N PHE A 39 10.28 -0.22 -7.62
CA PHE A 39 9.50 0.59 -6.69
C PHE A 39 8.54 -0.26 -5.86
N LEU A 40 7.68 -1.07 -6.49
CA LEU A 40 6.71 -1.91 -5.77
C LEU A 40 7.40 -2.90 -4.82
N LYS A 41 8.55 -3.46 -5.22
CA LYS A 41 9.37 -4.32 -4.37
C LYS A 41 9.85 -3.57 -3.12
N ARG A 42 10.44 -2.38 -3.28
CA ARG A 42 10.96 -1.56 -2.17
C ARG A 42 9.85 -1.03 -1.27
N PHE A 43 8.77 -0.54 -1.86
CA PHE A 43 7.57 -0.11 -1.14
C PHE A 43 7.01 -1.23 -0.26
N ARG A 44 6.88 -2.43 -0.82
CA ARG A 44 6.45 -3.61 -0.05
C ARG A 44 7.40 -3.91 1.11
N GLN A 45 8.71 -3.83 0.87
CA GLN A 45 9.73 -4.15 1.87
C GLN A 45 9.80 -3.14 3.01
N GLN A 46 9.66 -1.85 2.70
CA GLN A 46 9.80 -0.78 3.68
C GLN A 46 8.51 -0.49 4.45
N GLN A 47 7.36 -0.52 3.77
CA GLN A 47 6.10 0.00 4.34
C GLN A 47 5.07 -1.09 4.66
N LEU A 48 5.16 -2.26 4.02
CA LEU A 48 4.11 -3.30 4.10
C LEU A 48 4.60 -4.64 4.67
N GLN A 49 5.77 -4.65 5.32
CA GLN A 49 6.20 -5.79 6.12
C GLN A 49 5.57 -5.74 7.52
N GLY A 50 5.27 -6.93 8.06
CA GLY A 50 4.93 -7.06 9.47
C GLY A 50 6.20 -6.96 10.33
N PRO A 51 6.08 -7.29 11.64
CA PRO A 51 7.24 -7.46 12.51
C PRO A 51 8.30 -8.40 11.90
N PRO A 52 9.57 -8.31 12.33
CA PRO A 52 10.64 -9.19 11.85
C PRO A 52 10.20 -10.66 11.80
N GLY A 53 10.39 -11.31 10.65
CA GLY A 53 9.92 -12.69 10.39
C GLY A 53 8.53 -12.81 9.75
N VAL A 54 7.72 -11.74 9.69
CA VAL A 54 6.38 -11.76 9.07
C VAL A 54 6.40 -11.15 7.67
N ARG A 55 6.49 -12.01 6.65
CA ARG A 55 6.39 -11.59 5.24
C ARG A 55 4.95 -11.24 4.88
N GLY A 56 4.71 -10.04 4.37
CA GLY A 56 3.41 -9.64 3.79
C GLY A 56 3.06 -10.51 2.58
N ALA A 57 1.79 -10.86 2.37
CA ALA A 57 1.35 -11.68 1.24
C ALA A 57 1.41 -10.87 -0.08
N SER A 58 1.94 -11.48 -1.16
CA SER A 58 2.17 -10.80 -2.46
C SER A 58 0.89 -10.45 -3.22
N GLY A 59 -0.20 -11.18 -3.00
CA GLY A 59 -1.44 -11.06 -3.77
C GLY A 59 -2.67 -10.73 -2.92
N HIS A 60 -2.50 -10.45 -1.62
CA HIS A 60 -3.61 -10.22 -0.71
C HIS A 60 -3.35 -9.04 0.22
N GLY A 61 -4.43 -8.34 0.61
CA GLY A 61 -4.35 -7.18 1.48
C GLY A 61 -4.02 -5.89 0.72
N LEU A 62 -3.45 -4.91 1.41
CA LEU A 62 -3.24 -3.57 0.86
C LEU A 62 -2.27 -3.54 -0.33
N PHE A 63 -1.25 -4.40 -0.34
CA PHE A 63 -0.31 -4.47 -1.47
C PHE A 63 -0.99 -4.92 -2.76
N GLY A 64 -1.94 -5.85 -2.68
CA GLY A 64 -2.66 -6.37 -3.84
C GLY A 64 -3.59 -5.36 -4.50
N THR A 65 -3.78 -4.16 -3.93
CA THR A 65 -4.59 -3.10 -4.54
C THR A 65 -3.77 -2.18 -5.44
N PHE A 66 -2.45 -2.33 -5.49
CA PHE A 66 -1.58 -1.51 -6.35
C PHE A 66 -1.47 -2.13 -7.74
N LYS A 67 -1.70 -1.30 -8.74
CA LYS A 67 -1.58 -1.63 -10.15
C LYS A 67 -0.43 -0.84 -10.76
N ARG A 68 0.11 -1.38 -11.85
CA ARG A 68 1.15 -0.76 -12.64
C ARG A 68 0.70 -0.79 -14.10
N VAL A 69 0.69 0.38 -14.73
CA VAL A 69 0.25 0.56 -16.10
C VAL A 69 1.36 1.26 -16.87
N PHE A 70 1.59 0.82 -18.10
CA PHE A 70 2.48 1.51 -19.03
C PHE A 70 1.68 2.50 -19.84
N LEU A 71 2.18 3.72 -19.91
CA LEU A 71 1.71 4.72 -20.86
C LEU A 71 2.48 4.46 -22.15
N VAL A 72 1.78 3.91 -23.14
CA VAL A 72 2.33 3.61 -24.46
C VAL A 72 2.00 4.79 -25.36
N SER A 73 3.03 5.43 -25.91
CA SER A 73 2.92 6.49 -26.90
C SER A 73 3.69 6.11 -28.16
N PRO A 74 3.27 6.57 -29.36
CA PRO A 74 4.06 6.50 -30.57
C PRO A 74 5.43 7.19 -30.38
N GLU A 75 5.42 8.35 -29.74
CA GLU A 75 6.57 9.18 -29.40
C GLU A 75 7.24 8.74 -28.08
N ILE A 76 8.51 9.11 -27.91
CA ILE A 76 9.27 8.81 -26.68
C ILE A 76 8.77 9.66 -25.50
N GLU A 77 8.36 10.89 -25.76
CA GLU A 77 7.93 11.86 -24.74
C GLU A 77 6.65 11.44 -24.02
N GLY A 78 5.75 10.72 -24.71
CA GLY A 78 4.52 10.20 -24.11
C GLY A 78 4.69 8.86 -23.42
N MET A 79 5.90 8.28 -23.43
CA MET A 79 6.16 7.04 -22.72
C MET A 79 6.25 7.27 -21.22
N GLY A 80 5.63 6.38 -20.46
CA GLY A 80 5.66 6.49 -19.01
C GLY A 80 5.20 5.25 -18.30
N ILE A 81 5.29 5.33 -16.99
CA ILE A 81 4.78 4.30 -16.09
C ILE A 81 3.95 4.97 -15.01
N GLU A 82 2.76 4.43 -14.79
CA GLU A 82 1.90 4.81 -13.69
C GLU A 82 1.83 3.65 -12.70
N VAL A 83 2.01 3.97 -11.41
CA VAL A 83 1.76 3.03 -10.32
C VAL A 83 0.74 3.66 -9.39
N PHE A 84 -0.40 3.01 -9.20
CA PHE A 84 -1.52 3.60 -8.47
C PHE A 84 -2.34 2.54 -7.73
N SER A 85 -3.25 3.00 -6.87
CA SER A 85 -4.27 2.15 -6.27
C SER A 85 -5.63 2.85 -6.25
N GLU A 86 -6.65 2.18 -6.76
CA GLU A 86 -8.06 2.65 -6.70
C GLU A 86 -8.70 2.38 -5.32
N SER A 87 -7.98 1.69 -4.43
CA SER A 87 -8.50 1.33 -3.12
C SER A 87 -8.67 2.56 -2.24
N LYS A 88 -9.93 2.86 -1.88
CA LYS A 88 -10.27 3.88 -0.87
C LYS A 88 -9.53 3.66 0.45
N ILE A 89 -9.26 2.40 0.80
CA ILE A 89 -8.51 2.04 2.01
C ILE A 89 -7.02 2.36 1.87
N ALA A 90 -6.43 2.13 0.70
CA ALA A 90 -5.05 2.54 0.42
C ALA A 90 -4.91 4.06 0.49
N LYS A 91 -5.81 4.79 -0.17
CA LYS A 91 -5.87 6.25 -0.09
C LYS A 91 -5.97 6.74 1.35
N LEU A 92 -6.88 6.15 2.14
CA LEU A 92 -7.05 6.51 3.55
C LEU A 92 -5.80 6.22 4.41
N HIS A 93 -5.03 5.19 4.09
CA HIS A 93 -3.76 4.93 4.77
C HIS A 93 -2.61 5.83 4.29
N GLU A 94 -2.69 6.38 3.09
CA GLU A 94 -1.75 7.39 2.58
C GLU A 94 -2.02 8.76 3.21
N THR A 95 -3.24 9.26 3.11
CA THR A 95 -3.59 10.62 3.52
C THR A 95 -4.02 10.72 4.99
N GLY A 96 -4.32 9.58 5.62
CA GLY A 96 -5.07 9.56 6.88
C GLY A 96 -6.53 9.96 6.68
N GLY A 97 -7.30 9.91 7.77
CA GLY A 97 -8.69 10.37 7.79
C GLY A 97 -9.51 9.73 8.89
N THR A 98 -10.80 10.04 8.89
CA THR A 98 -11.75 9.50 9.88
C THR A 98 -12.80 8.64 9.18
N VAL A 99 -12.91 7.38 9.60
CA VAL A 99 -13.96 6.46 9.15
C VAL A 99 -15.19 6.65 10.01
N ARG A 100 -16.35 6.75 9.37
CA ARG A 100 -17.68 6.78 9.98
C ARG A 100 -18.60 5.84 9.21
N ASP A 101 -19.64 5.35 9.87
CA ASP A 101 -20.72 4.64 9.18
C ASP A 101 -21.59 5.67 8.44
N PRO A 102 -21.82 5.54 7.12
CA PRO A 102 -22.64 6.49 6.36
C PRO A 102 -24.08 6.62 6.89
N GLY A 103 -24.63 5.56 7.49
CA GLY A 103 -25.97 5.56 8.08
C GLY A 103 -26.02 6.02 9.54
N GLY A 104 -24.94 6.64 10.05
CA GLY A 104 -24.87 7.13 11.44
C GLY A 104 -24.77 6.05 12.50
N LYS A 105 -24.62 4.78 12.11
CA LYS A 105 -24.48 3.66 13.05
C LYS A 105 -23.09 3.67 13.69
N ARG A 106 -22.91 2.80 14.69
CA ARG A 106 -21.61 2.63 15.36
C ARG A 106 -20.76 1.58 14.65
N LEU A 107 -19.47 1.87 14.54
CA LEU A 107 -18.44 0.98 14.05
C LEU A 107 -18.00 0.03 15.17
N ALA A 108 -17.97 -1.27 14.88
CA ALA A 108 -17.45 -2.28 15.79
C ALA A 108 -15.93 -2.38 15.65
N VAL A 109 -15.20 -1.84 16.63
CA VAL A 109 -13.74 -1.87 16.67
C VAL A 109 -13.29 -3.01 17.61
N PRO A 110 -12.56 -4.02 17.13
CA PRO A 110 -12.14 -5.15 17.96
C PRO A 110 -11.15 -4.69 19.03
N LEU A 111 -11.31 -5.19 20.25
CA LEU A 111 -10.41 -4.88 21.36
C LEU A 111 -9.09 -5.65 21.20
N SER A 112 -7.97 -4.95 21.06
CA SER A 112 -6.65 -5.55 20.88
C SER A 112 -6.22 -6.43 22.06
N ALA A 113 -6.72 -6.16 23.27
CA ALA A 113 -6.48 -6.98 24.46
C ALA A 113 -7.07 -8.41 24.35
N ARG A 114 -7.93 -8.68 23.37
CA ARG A 114 -8.53 -10.00 23.11
C ARG A 114 -7.72 -10.77 22.07
N SER A 115 -6.57 -11.29 22.49
CA SER A 115 -5.65 -12.02 21.62
C SER A 115 -6.32 -13.21 20.89
N GLU A 116 -7.35 -13.83 21.49
CA GLU A 116 -8.12 -14.92 20.90
C GLU A 116 -8.91 -14.51 19.63
N MET A 117 -9.14 -13.21 19.44
CA MET A 117 -9.81 -12.68 18.25
C MET A 117 -8.87 -12.59 17.05
N PHE A 118 -7.56 -12.62 17.28
CA PHE A 118 -6.56 -12.39 16.25
C PHE A 118 -5.78 -13.68 15.92
N THR A 119 -5.22 -13.71 14.71
CA THR A 119 -4.19 -14.67 14.32
C THR A 119 -2.85 -14.25 14.95
N PRO A 120 -1.83 -15.13 14.97
CA PRO A 120 -0.48 -14.73 15.37
C PRO A 120 0.06 -13.53 14.57
N SER A 121 -0.37 -13.38 13.32
CA SER A 121 -0.07 -12.24 12.44
C SER A 121 -0.91 -10.98 12.71
N GLY A 122 -1.70 -10.93 13.77
CA GLY A 122 -2.52 -9.79 14.17
C GLY A 122 -3.78 -9.56 13.32
N LYS A 123 -4.14 -10.48 12.42
CA LYS A 123 -5.37 -10.37 11.62
C LYS A 123 -6.56 -10.88 12.40
N LEU A 124 -7.70 -10.19 12.28
CA LEU A 124 -8.95 -10.65 12.88
C LEU A 124 -9.39 -11.99 12.25
N ARG A 125 -9.63 -13.02 13.08
CA ARG A 125 -10.07 -14.34 12.60
C ARG A 125 -11.44 -14.24 11.93
N ALA A 126 -11.70 -15.12 10.95
CA ALA A 126 -12.89 -15.05 10.10
C ALA A 126 -14.21 -14.92 10.88
N ARG A 127 -14.39 -15.73 11.94
CA ARG A 127 -15.58 -15.70 12.81
C ARG A 127 -15.86 -14.33 13.48
N TYR A 128 -14.84 -13.48 13.61
CA TYR A 128 -14.95 -12.15 14.24
C TYR A 128 -15.01 -11.01 13.21
N LYS A 129 -14.89 -11.30 11.90
CA LYS A 129 -15.01 -10.26 10.86
C LYS A 129 -16.43 -9.73 10.70
N LYS A 130 -17.42 -10.51 11.16
CA LYS A 130 -18.84 -10.16 11.08
C LYS A 130 -19.47 -10.12 12.47
N PRO A 131 -19.31 -9.00 13.21
CA PRO A 131 -19.78 -8.90 14.58
C PRO A 131 -21.28 -9.15 14.75
N LYS A 132 -22.08 -8.85 13.72
CA LYS A 132 -23.54 -9.05 13.70
C LYS A 132 -23.96 -10.53 13.72
N GLU A 133 -23.11 -11.42 13.21
CA GLU A 133 -23.41 -12.85 13.13
C GLU A 133 -22.95 -13.62 14.38
N LEU A 134 -22.33 -12.94 15.35
CA LEU A 134 -21.87 -13.57 16.59
C LEU A 134 -23.06 -13.97 17.47
N LYS A 135 -23.08 -15.23 17.91
CA LYS A 135 -24.09 -15.71 18.86
C LYS A 135 -23.80 -15.22 20.28
N ASN A 136 -24.85 -15.04 21.08
CA ASN A 136 -24.79 -14.68 22.50
C ASN A 136 -24.01 -13.39 22.79
N VAL A 137 -24.12 -12.40 21.90
CA VAL A 137 -23.55 -11.07 22.13
C VAL A 137 -24.64 -10.06 22.47
N ARG A 138 -24.35 -9.15 23.39
CA ARG A 138 -25.24 -8.04 23.77
C ARG A 138 -24.44 -6.75 23.82
N ALA A 139 -25.11 -5.65 23.52
CA ALA A 139 -24.55 -4.32 23.76
C ALA A 139 -24.58 -4.02 25.27
N LEU A 140 -23.45 -3.60 25.83
CA LEU A 140 -23.32 -3.24 27.23
C LEU A 140 -22.66 -1.87 27.33
N ARG A 141 -23.20 -0.98 28.16
CA ARG A 141 -22.63 0.35 28.41
C ARG A 141 -21.76 0.29 29.66
N TRP A 142 -20.52 0.73 29.56
CA TRP A 142 -19.59 0.78 30.69
C TRP A 142 -18.66 1.97 30.55
N LYS A 143 -18.49 2.74 31.65
CA LYS A 143 -17.64 3.94 31.69
C LYS A 143 -17.84 4.91 30.50
N GLY A 144 -19.10 5.13 30.11
CA GLY A 144 -19.46 6.02 29.00
C GLY A 144 -19.30 5.42 27.59
N GLU A 145 -18.60 4.31 27.44
CA GLU A 145 -18.48 3.59 26.16
C GLU A 145 -19.54 2.48 26.02
N THR A 146 -19.78 2.05 24.78
CA THR A 146 -20.66 0.91 24.50
C THR A 146 -19.84 -0.21 23.89
N PHE A 147 -19.95 -1.39 24.48
CA PHE A 147 -19.22 -2.58 24.07
C PHE A 147 -20.19 -3.61 23.49
N LEU A 148 -19.71 -4.38 22.53
CA LEU A 148 -20.36 -5.62 22.14
C LEU A 148 -19.70 -6.75 22.90
N ALA A 149 -20.41 -7.31 23.88
CA ALA A 149 -19.87 -8.32 24.80
C ALA A 149 -20.55 -9.67 24.60
N ARG A 150 -19.77 -10.74 24.62
CA ARG A 150 -20.26 -12.12 24.66
C ARG A 150 -20.66 -12.47 26.09
N VAL A 151 -21.84 -13.04 26.24
CA VAL A 151 -22.39 -13.50 27.51
C VAL A 151 -22.42 -15.03 27.49
N THR A 152 -21.62 -15.66 28.33
CA THR A 152 -21.61 -17.12 28.50
C THR A 152 -22.38 -17.52 29.76
N LYS A 153 -23.49 -18.23 29.59
CA LYS A 153 -24.35 -18.71 30.70
C LYS A 153 -23.60 -19.60 31.71
N ARG A 154 -22.64 -20.43 31.24
CA ARG A 154 -21.92 -21.42 32.08
C ARG A 154 -20.98 -20.82 33.13
N ALA A 155 -20.55 -19.57 32.99
CA ALA A 155 -19.55 -18.98 33.90
C ALA A 155 -19.89 -17.56 34.35
N GLN A 156 -21.12 -17.08 34.07
CA GLN A 156 -21.54 -15.67 34.22
C GLN A 156 -20.53 -14.63 33.68
N ARG A 157 -19.64 -15.05 32.77
CA ARG A 157 -18.54 -14.22 32.31
C ARG A 157 -19.01 -13.34 31.16
N ILE A 158 -18.92 -12.03 31.38
CA ILE A 158 -19.13 -11.01 30.34
C ILE A 158 -17.78 -10.74 29.69
N LEU A 159 -17.67 -11.06 28.40
CA LEU A 159 -16.44 -10.88 27.61
C LEU A 159 -16.64 -9.77 26.58
N PRO A 160 -16.22 -8.51 26.86
CA PRO A 160 -16.25 -7.46 25.85
C PRO A 160 -15.29 -7.81 24.71
N LEU A 161 -15.82 -7.82 23.48
CA LEU A 161 -15.10 -8.18 22.25
C LEU A 161 -14.80 -6.94 21.40
N TYR A 162 -15.77 -6.02 21.29
CA TYR A 162 -15.64 -4.80 20.50
C TYR A 162 -16.04 -3.59 21.31
N VAL A 163 -15.41 -2.46 21.01
CA VAL A 163 -15.92 -1.14 21.38
C VAL A 163 -16.68 -0.54 20.19
N LEU A 164 -17.89 -0.04 20.45
CA LEU A 164 -18.77 0.54 19.44
C LEU A 164 -18.55 2.05 19.38
N LYS A 165 -17.77 2.50 18.39
CA LYS A 165 -17.39 3.90 18.20
C LYS A 165 -18.18 4.54 17.06
N ARG A 166 -18.54 5.82 17.19
CA ARG A 166 -19.16 6.58 16.08
C ARG A 166 -18.17 6.89 14.95
N SER A 167 -16.89 7.00 15.29
CA SER A 167 -15.84 7.28 14.32
C SER A 167 -14.50 6.67 14.74
N VAL A 168 -13.65 6.39 13.76
CA VAL A 168 -12.29 5.87 13.97
C VAL A 168 -11.32 6.71 13.15
N ARG A 169 -10.36 7.35 13.81
CA ARG A 169 -9.28 8.08 13.14
C ARG A 169 -8.18 7.11 12.71
N ILE A 170 -7.86 7.11 11.42
CA ILE A 170 -6.72 6.42 10.82
C ILE A 170 -5.63 7.46 10.58
N LYS A 171 -4.43 7.19 11.09
CA LYS A 171 -3.24 8.03 10.85
C LYS A 171 -2.64 7.71 9.46
N PRO A 172 -2.09 8.71 8.76
CA PRO A 172 -1.22 8.48 7.60
C PRO A 172 -0.08 7.55 7.99
N ARG A 173 0.11 6.46 7.24
CA ARG A 173 1.14 5.45 7.54
C ARG A 173 1.62 4.63 6.35
N LEU A 174 1.09 4.88 5.15
CA LEU A 174 1.42 4.07 3.99
C LEU A 174 2.73 4.53 3.32
N GLY A 175 2.95 5.83 3.20
CA GLY A 175 4.23 6.39 2.73
C GLY A 175 4.54 6.08 1.27
N PHE A 176 3.51 5.91 0.43
CA PHE A 176 3.65 5.58 -0.98
C PHE A 176 4.42 6.67 -1.73
N TYR A 177 3.98 7.94 -1.63
CA TYR A 177 4.62 9.06 -2.33
C TYR A 177 6.03 9.31 -1.81
N ARG A 178 6.21 9.28 -0.47
CA ARG A 178 7.53 9.39 0.15
C ARG A 178 8.51 8.33 -0.36
N THR A 179 8.04 7.10 -0.57
CA THR A 179 8.88 6.01 -1.10
C THR A 179 9.23 6.25 -2.57
N TRP A 180 8.28 6.75 -3.36
CA TRP A 180 8.51 7.09 -4.77
C TRP A 180 9.55 8.20 -4.92
N ASP A 181 9.41 9.27 -4.14
CA ASP A 181 10.31 10.43 -4.13
C ASP A 181 11.70 10.05 -3.62
N GLY A 182 11.79 9.16 -2.64
CA GLY A 182 13.07 8.62 -2.17
C GLY A 182 13.84 7.78 -3.20
N LEU A 183 13.24 7.46 -4.35
CA LEU A 183 13.84 6.66 -5.42
C LEU A 183 14.15 7.47 -6.69
N VAL A 184 14.25 8.80 -6.61
CA VAL A 184 14.63 9.65 -7.76
C VAL A 184 15.93 9.15 -8.43
N ASN A 185 17.04 9.05 -7.68
CA ASN A 185 18.33 8.61 -8.24
C ASN A 185 18.26 7.20 -8.83
N TYR A 186 17.58 6.27 -8.15
CA TYR A 186 17.37 4.90 -8.67
C TYR A 186 16.66 4.90 -10.04
N ARG A 187 15.68 5.79 -10.23
CA ARG A 187 14.96 5.93 -11.49
C ARG A 187 15.86 6.52 -12.57
N ILE A 188 16.57 7.60 -12.26
CA ILE A 188 17.48 8.28 -13.19
C ILE A 188 18.60 7.34 -13.65
N ASP A 189 19.21 6.60 -12.72
CA ASP A 189 20.25 5.61 -13.04
C ASP A 189 19.77 4.54 -14.02
N ILE A 190 18.51 4.10 -13.90
CA ILE A 190 17.93 3.12 -14.83
C ILE A 190 17.69 3.75 -16.19
N LEU A 191 17.16 4.97 -16.24
CA LEU A 191 16.93 5.68 -17.50
C LEU A 191 18.23 5.93 -18.25
N ASN A 192 19.28 6.42 -17.57
CA ASN A 192 20.60 6.63 -18.17
C ASN A 192 21.18 5.30 -18.71
N LYS A 193 21.05 4.20 -17.96
CA LYS A 193 21.46 2.86 -18.45
C LYS A 193 20.68 2.39 -19.67
N SER A 194 19.39 2.70 -19.75
CA SER A 194 18.58 2.38 -20.93
C SER A 194 19.02 3.20 -22.15
N ILE A 195 19.31 4.49 -21.96
CA ILE A 195 19.83 5.38 -23.02
C ILE A 195 21.19 4.87 -23.53
N GLU A 196 22.12 4.58 -22.62
CA GLU A 196 23.44 4.04 -22.99
C GLU A 196 23.33 2.72 -23.75
N LYS A 197 22.46 1.80 -23.30
CA LYS A 197 22.22 0.53 -23.99
C LYS A 197 21.68 0.73 -25.40
N ALA A 198 20.79 1.69 -25.59
CA ALA A 198 20.26 2.01 -26.91
C ALA A 198 21.38 2.47 -27.85
N LEU A 199 22.29 3.34 -27.36
CA LEU A 199 23.44 3.81 -28.12
C LEU A 199 24.47 2.72 -28.44
N ARG A 200 24.66 1.73 -27.55
CA ARG A 200 25.60 0.61 -27.77
C ARG A 200 25.11 -0.44 -28.77
N LYS A 201 23.82 -0.42 -29.12
CA LYS A 201 23.19 -1.35 -30.07
C LYS A 201 23.22 -0.86 -31.53
N ILE A 202 23.82 0.30 -31.74
CA ILE A 202 24.09 0.94 -33.04
C ILE A 202 25.51 0.58 -33.42
#